data_AF-A0A523DW61-F1
#
_entry.id   AF-A0A523DW61-F1
#
_cell.length_a   1.000
_cell.length_b   1.000
_cell.length_c   1.000
_cell.angle_alpha   90.00
_cell.angle_beta   90.00
_cell.angle_gamma   90.00
#
_symmetry.space_group_name_H-M   'P 1'
#
loop_
_entity.id
_entity.type
_entity.pdbx_description
1 polymer ?
#
loop_
_entity_poly.entity_id
_entity_poly.type
_entity_poly.pdbx_seq_one_letter_code
_entity_poly.pdbx_strand_id
1 'polypeptide(L)'
;MGNRFPRAMAMGASRTDMEFQAEVTAREARAYGIHLLLNPVLDLSTNPENRVITTRSFGQDPARAGELGAAYIERAQSLGVLTTAKHFPGHGATVVDSHLGLPVLDLDLERLKRVEMAPFRGCHRRRRGSGHARTYRGARSRECEG
;
A
#
# COMPACT_ATOMS: atom_id res chain seq x y z
N MET A 1 0.83 11.77 -18.85
CA MET A 1 -0.34 11.05 -18.31
C MET A 1 0.12 9.64 -17.99
N GLY A 2 -0.19 9.13 -16.80
CA GLY A 2 0.16 7.76 -16.39
C GLY A 2 -0.99 6.77 -16.62
N ASN A 3 -0.69 5.48 -16.48
CA ASN A 3 -1.67 4.41 -16.62
C ASN A 3 -2.73 4.48 -15.51
N ARG A 4 -4.01 4.27 -15.86
CA ARG A 4 -5.09 4.12 -14.89
C ARG A 4 -5.40 2.64 -14.67
N PHE A 5 -5.09 2.16 -13.47
CA PHE A 5 -5.49 0.83 -13.02
C PHE A 5 -6.93 0.82 -12.47
N PRO A 6 -7.58 -0.35 -12.42
CA PRO A 6 -8.79 -0.53 -11.63
C PRO A 6 -8.61 -0.06 -10.19
N ARG A 7 -9.71 0.35 -9.55
CA ARG A 7 -9.74 0.71 -8.12
C ARG A 7 -9.28 -0.49 -7.27
N ALA A 8 -8.73 -0.23 -6.09
CA ALA A 8 -8.20 -1.27 -5.20
C ALA A 8 -9.23 -2.37 -4.89
N MET A 9 -10.51 -2.04 -4.77
CA MET A 9 -11.57 -3.04 -4.52
C MET A 9 -11.73 -4.01 -5.69
N ALA A 10 -11.64 -3.51 -6.92
CA ALA A 10 -11.64 -4.35 -8.11
C ALA A 10 -10.38 -5.21 -8.18
N MET A 11 -9.22 -4.65 -7.83
CA MET A 11 -7.97 -5.41 -7.73
C MET A 11 -8.09 -6.54 -6.69
N GLY A 12 -8.66 -6.24 -5.51
CA GLY A 12 -8.84 -7.21 -4.43
C GLY A 12 -9.83 -8.32 -4.73
N ALA A 13 -10.90 -8.02 -5.47
CA ALA A 13 -11.89 -9.01 -5.95
C ALA A 13 -11.35 -9.89 -7.09
N SER A 14 -10.26 -9.49 -7.72
CA SER A 14 -9.69 -10.18 -8.88
C SER A 14 -8.51 -11.07 -8.51
N ARG A 15 -8.05 -11.86 -9.49
CA ARG A 15 -6.76 -12.56 -9.45
C ARG A 15 -5.61 -11.70 -10.01
N THR A 16 -5.82 -10.39 -10.15
CA THR A 16 -4.85 -9.49 -10.80
C THR A 16 -3.57 -9.38 -9.97
N ASP A 17 -2.46 -9.24 -10.68
CA ASP A 17 -1.14 -9.14 -10.11
C ASP A 17 -0.85 -7.72 -9.58
N MET A 18 -0.75 -7.60 -8.25
CA MET A 18 -0.38 -6.35 -7.59
C MET A 18 1.08 -5.97 -7.83
N GLU A 19 1.94 -6.93 -8.14
CA GLU A 19 3.33 -6.66 -8.52
C GLU A 19 3.36 -5.93 -9.86
N PHE A 20 2.58 -6.36 -10.85
CA PHE A 20 2.46 -5.65 -12.12
C PHE A 20 1.97 -4.20 -11.94
N GLN A 21 0.93 -3.98 -11.13
CA GLN A 21 0.45 -2.62 -10.85
C GLN A 21 1.54 -1.77 -10.18
N ALA A 22 2.22 -2.31 -9.18
CA ALA A 22 3.29 -1.62 -8.47
C ALA A 22 4.47 -1.30 -9.38
N GLU A 23 4.83 -2.21 -10.28
CA GLU A 23 5.92 -2.03 -11.23
C GLU A 23 5.66 -0.86 -12.17
N VAL A 24 4.51 -0.86 -12.83
CA VAL A 24 4.15 0.22 -13.76
C VAL A 24 4.08 1.55 -13.01
N THR A 25 3.42 1.58 -11.86
CA THR A 25 3.30 2.80 -11.04
C THR A 25 4.66 3.33 -10.60
N ALA A 26 5.56 2.45 -10.13
CA ALA A 26 6.88 2.85 -9.66
C ALA A 26 7.77 3.33 -10.82
N ARG A 27 7.76 2.67 -11.98
CA ARG A 27 8.50 3.11 -13.16
C ARG A 27 8.04 4.49 -13.64
N GLU A 28 6.73 4.71 -13.71
CA GLU A 28 6.17 6.02 -14.05
C GLU A 28 6.56 7.08 -13.01
N ALA A 29 6.43 6.79 -11.71
CA ALA A 29 6.84 7.70 -10.65
C ALA A 29 8.32 8.10 -10.79
N ARG A 30 9.21 7.12 -11.00
CA ARG A 30 10.64 7.37 -11.22
C ARG A 30 10.91 8.24 -12.44
N ALA A 31 10.19 8.02 -13.54
CA ALA A 31 10.32 8.84 -14.75
C ALA A 31 9.97 10.31 -14.51
N TYR A 32 9.10 10.59 -13.54
CA TYR A 32 8.73 11.94 -13.11
C TYR A 32 9.54 12.47 -11.92
N GLY A 33 10.57 11.76 -11.46
CA GLY A 33 11.35 12.15 -10.28
C GLY A 33 10.62 11.97 -8.94
N ILE A 34 9.53 11.22 -8.91
CA ILE A 34 8.78 10.90 -7.69
C ILE A 34 9.42 9.68 -7.01
N HIS A 35 9.69 9.81 -5.71
CA HIS A 35 10.37 8.78 -4.91
C HIS A 35 9.49 8.18 -3.80
N LEU A 36 8.28 8.70 -3.60
CA LEU A 36 7.36 8.26 -2.57
C LEU A 36 5.94 8.09 -3.14
N LEU A 37 5.36 6.92 -2.94
CA LEU A 37 3.97 6.62 -3.22
C LEU A 37 3.20 6.55 -1.91
N LEU A 38 2.16 7.37 -1.77
CA LEU A 38 1.21 7.29 -0.65
C LEU A 38 0.20 6.15 -0.88
N ASN A 39 0.71 4.94 -1.10
CA ASN A 39 -0.02 3.71 -1.38
C ASN A 39 0.80 2.53 -0.81
N PRO A 40 0.21 1.42 -0.35
CA PRO A 40 -1.20 1.00 -0.46
C PRO A 40 -2.14 1.57 0.62
N VAL A 41 -3.44 1.64 0.29
CA VAL A 41 -4.52 1.75 1.28
C VAL A 41 -4.81 0.35 1.82
N LEU A 42 -4.55 0.16 3.12
CA LEU A 42 -4.73 -1.10 3.85
C LEU A 42 -5.98 -1.11 4.75
N ASP A 43 -6.75 -0.03 4.73
CA ASP A 43 -8.04 0.00 5.40
C ASP A 43 -8.99 -1.05 4.80
N LEU A 44 -9.82 -1.65 5.64
CA LEU A 44 -10.80 -2.66 5.24
C LEU A 44 -12.18 -2.03 5.06
N SER A 45 -12.90 -2.39 4.02
CA SER A 45 -14.25 -1.86 3.76
C SER A 45 -15.32 -2.47 4.69
N THR A 46 -15.10 -2.49 6.00
CA THR A 46 -15.94 -3.16 7.00
C THR A 46 -17.23 -2.41 7.32
N ASN A 47 -17.25 -1.09 7.14
CA ASN A 47 -18.45 -0.27 7.33
C ASN A 47 -19.00 0.21 5.97
N PRO A 48 -20.21 -0.21 5.55
CA PRO A 48 -20.81 0.21 4.28
C PRO A 48 -21.15 1.71 4.24
N GLU A 49 -21.34 2.36 5.38
CA GLU A 49 -21.59 3.81 5.47
C GLU A 49 -20.31 4.65 5.33
N ASN A 50 -19.14 4.02 5.33
CA ASN A 50 -17.88 4.72 5.09
C ASN A 50 -17.78 5.13 3.61
N ARG A 51 -17.89 6.45 3.35
CA ARG A 51 -17.80 7.04 2.00
C ARG A 51 -16.38 7.41 1.56
N VAL A 52 -15.40 7.33 2.47
CA VAL A 52 -14.01 7.76 2.23
C VAL A 52 -13.13 6.65 1.72
N ILE A 53 -13.28 5.45 2.29
CA ILE A 53 -12.47 4.27 1.98
C ILE A 53 -13.11 3.48 0.84
N THR A 54 -14.31 2.94 1.02
CA THR A 54 -15.10 2.23 0.00
C THR A 54 -14.22 1.50 -1.04
N THR A 55 -14.22 1.93 -2.31
CA THR A 55 -13.50 1.30 -3.44
C THR A 55 -11.97 1.47 -3.41
N ARG A 56 -11.43 2.28 -2.49
CA ARG A 56 -9.99 2.44 -2.24
C ARG A 56 -9.42 1.33 -1.36
N SER A 57 -10.28 0.57 -0.67
CA SER A 57 -9.88 -0.65 0.04
C SER A 57 -9.75 -1.83 -0.93
N PHE A 58 -8.93 -2.83 -0.60
CA PHE A 58 -8.93 -4.13 -1.28
C PHE A 58 -10.17 -4.98 -0.97
N GLY A 59 -10.97 -4.61 0.02
CA GLY A 59 -12.15 -5.35 0.44
C GLY A 59 -12.24 -5.51 1.96
N GLN A 60 -12.93 -6.54 2.41
CA GLN A 60 -13.20 -6.78 3.84
C GLN A 60 -12.27 -7.81 4.48
N ASP A 61 -11.58 -8.62 3.68
CA ASP A 61 -10.69 -9.69 4.18
C ASP A 61 -9.33 -9.10 4.62
N PRO A 62 -8.99 -9.19 5.93
CA PRO A 62 -7.73 -8.67 6.45
C PRO A 62 -6.48 -9.37 5.90
N ALA A 63 -6.55 -10.68 5.71
CA ALA A 63 -5.42 -11.48 5.23
C ALA A 63 -5.14 -11.11 3.76
N ARG A 64 -6.20 -11.10 2.95
CA ARG A 64 -6.09 -10.74 1.53
C ARG A 64 -5.56 -9.32 1.33
N ALA A 65 -6.06 -8.35 2.09
CA ALA A 65 -5.56 -6.97 2.03
C ALA A 65 -4.08 -6.87 2.42
N GLY A 66 -3.65 -7.63 3.45
CA GLY A 66 -2.26 -7.70 3.86
C GLY A 66 -1.34 -8.30 2.79
N GLU A 67 -1.76 -9.39 2.14
CA GLU A 67 -1.02 -10.04 1.05
C GLU A 67 -0.82 -9.11 -0.15
N LEU A 68 -1.92 -8.50 -0.63
CA LEU A 68 -1.90 -7.60 -1.78
C LEU A 68 -1.09 -6.34 -1.51
N GLY A 69 -1.22 -5.79 -0.31
CA GLY A 69 -0.41 -4.66 0.13
C GLY A 69 1.07 -5.00 0.23
N ALA A 70 1.43 -6.18 0.73
CA ALA A 70 2.81 -6.64 0.79
C ALA A 70 3.43 -6.72 -0.61
N ALA A 71 2.75 -7.37 -1.55
CA ALA A 71 3.20 -7.50 -2.93
C ALA A 71 3.44 -6.12 -3.59
N TYR A 72 2.50 -5.19 -3.40
CA TYR A 72 2.66 -3.83 -3.92
C TYR A 72 3.88 -3.11 -3.32
N ILE A 73 4.02 -3.16 -1.99
CA ILE A 73 5.11 -2.52 -1.25
C ILE A 73 6.47 -3.07 -1.69
N GLU A 74 6.61 -4.40 -1.72
CA GLU A 74 7.85 -5.08 -2.08
C GLU A 74 8.28 -4.73 -3.50
N ARG A 75 7.34 -4.79 -4.46
CA ARG A 75 7.66 -4.51 -5.85
C ARG A 75 8.03 -3.06 -6.09
N ALA A 76 7.27 -2.11 -5.55
CA ALA A 76 7.60 -0.68 -5.67
C ALA A 76 8.97 -0.35 -5.05
N GLN A 77 9.27 -0.91 -3.87
CA GLN A 77 10.54 -0.71 -3.20
C GLN A 77 11.72 -1.35 -3.96
N SER A 78 11.52 -2.51 -4.60
CA SER A 78 12.53 -3.13 -5.46
C SER A 78 12.95 -2.25 -6.64
N LEU A 79 12.10 -1.28 -7.01
CA LEU A 79 12.33 -0.30 -8.09
C LEU A 79 12.79 1.07 -7.56
N GLY A 80 13.18 1.15 -6.28
CA GLY A 80 13.72 2.37 -5.69
C GLY A 80 12.67 3.46 -5.42
N VAL A 81 11.44 3.06 -5.13
CA VAL A 81 10.32 3.96 -4.74
C VAL A 81 9.80 3.56 -3.37
N LEU A 82 9.76 4.52 -2.44
CA LEU A 82 9.20 4.35 -1.11
C LEU A 82 7.66 4.25 -1.18
N THR A 83 7.08 3.58 -0.19
CA THR A 83 5.63 3.38 -0.07
C THR A 83 5.16 3.71 1.33
N THR A 84 3.88 4.08 1.45
CA THR A 84 3.24 4.35 2.74
C THR A 84 1.92 3.59 2.83
N ALA A 85 1.93 2.54 3.66
CA ALA A 85 0.71 1.86 4.08
C ALA A 85 -0.15 2.81 4.94
N LYS A 86 -1.42 2.95 4.60
CA LYS A 86 -2.34 3.89 5.26
C LYS A 86 -3.77 3.34 5.33
N HIS A 87 -4.62 3.82 6.23
CA HIS A 87 -4.41 4.90 7.20
C HIS A 87 -4.43 4.28 8.60
N PHE A 88 -3.24 4.05 9.16
CA PHE A 88 -3.12 3.39 10.47
C PHE A 88 -3.90 4.17 11.55
N PRO A 89 -4.63 3.50 12.48
CA PRO A 89 -4.71 2.05 12.69
C PRO A 89 -5.76 1.32 11.83
N GLY A 90 -6.45 2.04 10.94
CA GLY A 90 -7.50 1.53 10.05
C GLY A 90 -8.69 2.49 10.03
N HIS A 91 -8.94 3.16 8.90
CA HIS A 91 -10.03 4.14 8.74
C HIS A 91 -11.35 3.48 8.32
N GLY A 92 -11.30 2.25 7.83
CA GLY A 92 -12.40 1.61 7.12
C GLY A 92 -13.68 1.33 7.92
N ALA A 93 -13.62 1.38 9.25
CA ALA A 93 -14.78 1.23 10.13
C ALA A 93 -15.47 2.57 10.49
N THR A 94 -14.87 3.72 10.18
CA THR A 94 -15.41 5.03 10.56
C THR A 94 -16.58 5.44 9.66
N VAL A 95 -17.46 6.33 10.15
CA VAL A 95 -18.55 6.93 9.34
C VAL A 95 -18.19 8.35 8.90
N VAL A 96 -17.56 9.12 9.79
CA VAL A 96 -17.20 10.51 9.52
C VAL A 96 -16.05 10.57 8.53
N ASP A 97 -16.19 11.46 7.55
CA ASP A 97 -15.09 11.80 6.66
C ASP A 97 -14.06 12.63 7.42
N SER A 98 -12.81 12.15 7.49
CA SER A 98 -11.70 12.84 8.13
C SER A 98 -11.35 14.20 7.53
N HIS A 99 -11.82 14.49 6.31
CA HIS A 99 -11.68 15.82 5.73
C HIS A 99 -12.67 16.83 6.33
N LEU A 100 -13.77 16.36 6.93
CA LEU A 100 -14.88 17.18 7.41
C LEU A 100 -15.01 17.20 8.94
N GLY A 101 -14.44 16.22 9.62
CA GLY A 101 -14.46 16.13 11.08
C GLY A 101 -13.52 15.06 11.60
N LEU A 102 -13.42 14.93 12.93
CA LEU A 102 -12.56 13.93 13.56
C LEU A 102 -13.28 12.57 13.57
N PRO A 103 -12.80 11.56 12.82
CA PRO A 103 -13.42 10.24 12.88
C PRO A 103 -13.08 9.53 14.19
N VAL A 104 -14.06 8.81 14.73
CA VAL A 104 -13.91 7.98 15.93
C VAL A 104 -14.13 6.52 15.54
N LEU A 105 -13.25 5.66 16.03
CA LEU A 105 -13.40 4.21 15.96
C LEU A 105 -13.96 3.73 17.29
N ASP A 106 -15.25 3.44 17.33
CA ASP A 106 -15.90 2.84 18.51
C ASP A 106 -15.79 1.32 18.46
N LEU A 107 -14.55 0.84 18.58
CA LEU A 107 -14.17 -0.57 18.54
C LEU A 107 -13.38 -0.92 19.79
N ASP A 108 -13.58 -2.10 20.35
CA ASP A 108 -12.67 -2.62 21.36
C ASP A 108 -11.26 -2.83 20.77
N LEU A 109 -10.24 -2.69 21.61
CA LEU A 109 -8.84 -2.78 21.19
C LEU A 109 -8.50 -4.14 20.57
N GLU A 110 -9.18 -5.20 21.00
CA GLU A 110 -8.94 -6.55 20.54
C GLU A 110 -9.50 -6.77 19.13
N ARG A 111 -10.67 -6.20 18.81
CA ARG A 111 -11.20 -6.09 17.44
C ARG A 111 -10.26 -5.28 16.57
N LEU A 112 -9.90 -4.06 16.99
CA LEU A 112 -8.98 -3.16 16.26
C LEU A 112 -7.70 -3.90 15.88
N LYS A 113 -7.14 -4.66 16.82
CA LYS A 113 -5.95 -5.47 16.57
C LYS A 113 -6.22 -6.60 15.58
N ARG A 114 -7.24 -7.42 15.82
CA ARG A 114 -7.47 -8.64 15.03
C ARG A 114 -7.90 -8.36 13.59
N VAL A 115 -8.53 -7.22 13.33
CA VAL A 115 -9.11 -6.93 12.01
C VAL A 115 -8.47 -5.71 11.37
N GLU A 116 -8.64 -4.52 11.93
CA GLU A 116 -8.26 -3.27 11.28
C GLU A 116 -6.73 -3.12 11.17
N MET A 117 -5.97 -3.53 12.19
CA MET A 117 -4.51 -3.52 12.19
C MET A 117 -3.87 -4.77 11.55
N ALA A 118 -4.65 -5.81 11.24
CA ALA A 118 -4.11 -7.06 10.73
C ALA A 118 -3.42 -6.93 9.36
N PRO A 119 -3.96 -6.18 8.36
CA PRO A 119 -3.28 -5.97 7.08
C PRO A 119 -1.91 -5.30 7.25
N PHE A 120 -1.80 -4.31 8.13
CA PHE A 120 -0.56 -3.59 8.43
C PHE A 120 0.51 -4.51 9.03
N ARG A 121 0.11 -5.45 9.89
CA ARG A 121 1.02 -6.47 10.44
C ARG A 121 1.44 -7.48 9.38
N GLY A 122 0.49 -7.93 8.56
CA GLY A 122 0.74 -8.87 7.47
C GLY A 122 1.79 -8.35 6.48
N CYS A 123 1.62 -7.11 6.01
CA CYS A 123 2.54 -6.54 5.03
C CYS A 123 3.93 -6.22 5.59
N HIS A 124 4.06 -5.96 6.90
CA HIS A 124 5.36 -5.73 7.52
C HIS A 124 6.18 -7.01 7.68
N ARG A 125 5.55 -8.16 7.96
CA ARG A 125 6.27 -9.41 8.26
C ARG A 125 6.94 -10.05 7.05
N ARG A 126 6.39 -9.88 5.84
CA ARG A 126 6.92 -10.47 4.59
C ARG A 126 8.35 -10.01 4.26
N ARG A 127 8.74 -8.81 4.72
CA ARG A 127 10.10 -8.24 4.61
C ARG A 127 11.20 -9.02 5.33
N ARG A 128 10.90 -9.84 6.33
CA ARG A 128 11.96 -10.51 7.12
C ARG A 128 12.54 -11.78 6.48
N GLY A 129 12.04 -12.20 5.31
CA GLY A 129 12.51 -13.39 4.59
C GLY A 129 13.43 -13.13 3.38
N SER A 130 13.56 -11.89 2.92
CA SER A 130 14.31 -11.56 1.69
C SER A 130 15.47 -10.60 2.02
N GLY A 131 16.69 -11.16 2.06
CA GLY A 131 17.92 -10.47 2.42
C GLY A 131 18.15 -9.19 1.63
N HIS A 132 17.92 -8.04 2.27
CA HIS A 132 18.24 -6.73 1.74
C HIS A 132 19.71 -6.37 2.06
N ALA A 133 20.62 -7.16 1.51
CA ALA A 133 22.03 -6.79 1.38
C ALA A 133 22.35 -6.68 -0.10
N ARG A 134 22.05 -5.52 -0.71
CA ARG A 134 22.71 -5.10 -1.95
C ARG A 134 22.62 -3.59 -2.16
N THR A 135 23.56 -2.92 -1.50
CA THR A 135 24.38 -1.79 -1.98
C THR A 135 23.75 -0.78 -2.93
N TYR A 136 23.51 0.42 -2.41
CA TYR A 136 23.56 1.67 -3.16
C TYR A 136 25.03 1.93 -3.57
N ARG A 137 25.49 1.31 -4.67
CA ARG A 137 26.78 1.70 -5.28
C ARG A 137 26.49 2.93 -6.13
N GLY A 138 26.83 4.08 -5.58
CA GLY A 138 26.68 5.37 -6.23
C GLY A 138 27.32 5.37 -7.62
N ALA A 139 26.59 5.92 -8.58
CA ALA A 139 27.13 6.37 -9.84
C ALA A 139 28.30 7.33 -9.55
N ARG A 140 29.53 6.91 -9.88
CA ARG A 140 30.62 7.83 -10.17
C ARG A 140 31.05 7.59 -11.61
N SER A 141 30.86 8.67 -12.37
CA SER A 141 31.52 9.11 -13.60
C SER A 141 32.35 8.11 -14.40
N ARG A 142 31.99 8.07 -15.69
CA ARG A 142 32.91 7.78 -16.79
C ARG A 142 34.05 8.80 -16.79
N GLU A 143 35.29 8.32 -16.79
CA GLU A 143 36.50 8.94 -17.34
C GLU A 143 37.21 7.73 -18.00
N CYS A 144 37.27 7.53 -19.32
CA CYS A 144 38.02 8.28 -20.33
C CYS A 144 39.43 8.63 -19.88
N GLU A 145 40.38 7.73 -20.14
CA GLU A 145 41.84 7.87 -20.36
C GLU A 145 42.37 6.42 -20.41
N GLY A 146 43.24 5.95 -21.29
CA GLY A 146 44.06 6.48 -22.38
C GLY A 146 44.92 5.30 -22.83
#